data_AF-A0A8C9Q4J2-F1
#
_entry.id   AF-A0A8C9Q4J2-F1
#
_cell.length_a   1.000
_cell.length_b   1.000
_cell.length_c   1.000
_cell.angle_alpha   90.00
_cell.angle_beta   90.00
_cell.angle_gamma   90.00
#
_symmetry.space_group_name_H-M   'P 1'
#
loop_
_entity.id
_entity.type
_entity.pdbx_description
1 polymer ?
#
loop_
_entity_poly.entity_id
_entity_poly.type
_entity_poly.pdbx_seq_one_letter_code
_entity_poly.pdbx_strand_id
1 'polypeptide(L)' 'MKSRASIILNGEKLKAFPLKSGTRQGCPLSPLLFNLVLEVLARAIRQTKEIKEKETKNSPLI' A
#
# COMPACT_ATOMS: atom_id res chain seq x y z
N MET A 1 -4.21 -23.66 -9.22
CA MET A 1 -5.26 -22.92 -8.49
C MET A 1 -4.87 -21.45 -8.45
N LYS A 2 -5.67 -20.53 -9.01
CA LYS A 2 -5.36 -19.08 -9.06
C LYS A 2 -6.02 -18.39 -7.87
N SER A 3 -5.37 -18.40 -6.71
CA SER A 3 -5.89 -17.71 -5.51
C SER A 3 -5.88 -16.19 -5.72
N ARG A 4 -6.93 -15.51 -5.26
CA ARG A 4 -7.01 -14.04 -5.26
C ARG A 4 -6.99 -13.56 -3.82
N ALA A 5 -6.20 -12.54 -3.53
CA ALA A 5 -6.17 -11.91 -2.21
C ALA A 5 -6.67 -10.47 -2.29
N SER A 6 -7.32 -10.02 -1.22
CA SER A 6 -7.72 -8.64 -1.00
C SER A 6 -7.23 -8.23 0.39
N ILE A 7 -6.64 -7.04 0.50
CA ILE A 7 -6.17 -6.49 1.78
C ILE A 7 -7.29 -5.66 2.39
N ILE A 8 -7.49 -5.76 3.71
CA ILE A 8 -8.38 -4.86 4.47
C ILE A 8 -7.49 -3.88 5.23
N LEU A 9 -7.69 -2.58 5.02
CA LEU A 9 -6.97 -1.51 5.70
C LEU A 9 -7.97 -0.55 6.33
N ASN A 10 -7.87 -0.34 7.65
CA ASN A 10 -8.78 0.54 8.41
C ASN A 10 -10.27 0.24 8.17
N GLY A 11 -10.62 -1.03 7.98
CA GLY A 11 -12.00 -1.47 7.69
C GLY A 11 -12.40 -1.43 6.22
N GLU A 12 -11.58 -0.84 5.34
CA GLU A 12 -11.85 -0.79 3.90
C GLU A 12 -11.16 -1.93 3.15
N LYS A 13 -11.92 -2.64 2.31
CA LYS A 13 -11.43 -3.78 1.52
C LYS A 13 -10.94 -3.31 0.14
N LEU A 14 -9.66 -3.53 -0.14
CA LEU A 14 -9.05 -3.20 -1.43
C LEU A 14 -9.37 -4.25 -2.51
N LYS A 15 -9.22 -3.85 -3.78
CA LYS A 15 -9.49 -4.69 -4.95
C LYS A 15 -8.65 -5.97 -4.94
N ALA A 16 -9.29 -7.10 -5.20
CA ALA A 16 -8.63 -8.40 -5.17
C ALA A 16 -7.66 -8.59 -6.36
N PHE A 17 -6.42 -8.95 -6.06
CA PHE A 17 -5.36 -9.20 -7.04
C PHE A 17 -4.97 -10.70 -7.08
N PRO A 18 -4.53 -11.21 -8.25
CA PRO A 18 -4.13 -12.61 -8.38
C PRO A 18 -2.82 -12.88 -7.64
N LEU A 19 -2.80 -13.89 -6.78
CA LEU A 19 -1.59 -14.38 -6.14
C LEU A 19 -0.83 -15.30 -7.09
N LYS A 20 0.46 -15.02 -7.31
CA LYS A 20 1.37 -15.99 -7.93
C LYS A 20 1.79 -16.99 -6.85
N SER A 21 1.33 -18.23 -6.93
CA SER A 21 1.80 -19.31 -6.03
C SER A 21 3.21 -19.72 -6.45
N GLY A 22 4.23 -19.17 -5.77
CA GLY A 22 5.62 -19.39 -6.17
C GLY A 22 6.65 -18.98 -5.13
N THR A 23 6.30 -18.97 -3.84
CA THR A 23 7.25 -18.67 -2.76
C THR A 23 7.21 -19.79 -1.73
N ARG A 24 8.38 -20.45 -1.54
CA ARG A 24 8.62 -21.37 -0.41
C ARG A 24 8.16 -20.68 0.88
N GLN A 25 7.47 -21.39 1.77
CA GLN A 25 7.34 -20.99 3.17
C GLN A 25 8.76 -21.05 3.78
N GLY A 26 9.51 -19.98 3.62
CA GLY A 26 10.92 -19.90 3.98
C GLY A 26 11.22 -18.50 4.44
N CYS A 27 11.30 -18.37 5.76
CA CYS A 27 11.52 -17.17 6.56
C CYS A 27 10.48 -16.06 6.31
N PRO A 28 9.75 -15.57 7.35
CA PRO A 28 9.20 -14.24 7.20
C PRO A 28 10.41 -13.36 6.93
N LEU A 29 10.48 -12.68 5.77
CA LEU A 29 11.38 -11.53 5.64
C LEU A 29 11.30 -10.79 6.98
N SER A 30 12.42 -10.78 7.71
CA SER A 30 12.48 -10.58 9.17
C SER A 30 11.44 -9.54 9.61
N PRO A 31 10.75 -9.69 10.76
CA PRO A 31 9.78 -8.71 11.26
C PRO A 31 10.23 -7.25 11.09
N LEU A 32 11.55 -7.01 11.19
CA LEU A 32 12.22 -5.75 10.89
C LEU A 32 12.07 -5.24 9.44
N LEU A 33 12.33 -6.09 8.43
CA LEU A 33 12.18 -5.74 7.02
C LEU A 33 10.72 -5.47 6.66
N PHE A 34 9.79 -6.23 7.24
CA PHE A 34 8.37 -5.99 7.05
C PHE A 34 7.93 -4.63 7.63
N ASN A 35 8.39 -4.30 8.84
CA ASN A 35 8.13 -2.99 9.46
C ASN A 35 8.72 -1.83 8.64
N LEU A 36 9.93 -1.99 8.10
CA LEU A 36 10.54 -0.97 7.23
C LEU A 36 9.71 -0.71 5.97
N VAL A 37 9.23 -1.77 5.31
CA VAL A 37 8.37 -1.65 4.13
C VAL A 37 7.06 -0.94 4.46
N LEU A 38 6.45 -1.24 5.62
CA LEU A 38 5.24 -0.54 6.08
C LEU A 38 5.50 0.94 6.39
N GLU A 39 6.63 1.27 7.02
CA GLU A 39 7.02 2.65 7.32
C GLU A 39 7.23 3.48 6.03
N VAL A 40 7.93 2.91 5.05
CA VAL A 40 8.13 3.54 3.73
C VAL A 40 6.79 3.76 3.02
N LEU A 41 5.91 2.76 3.05
CA LEU A 41 4.57 2.88 2.46
C LEU A 41 3.74 3.97 3.14
N ALA A 42 3.77 4.05 4.47
CA ALA A 42 3.07 5.08 5.22
C ALA A 42 3.56 6.49 4.87
N ARG A 43 4.88 6.68 4.69
CA ARG A 43 5.48 7.95 4.24
C ARG A 43 5.02 8.33 2.83
N ALA A 44 5.03 7.39 1.89
CA ALA A 44 4.57 7.63 0.51
C ALA A 44 3.09 8.05 0.46
N ILE A 45 2.24 7.42 1.28
CA ILE A 45 0.82 7.77 1.37
C ILE A 45 0.63 9.19 1.95
N ARG A 46 1.38 9.55 3.00
CA ARG A 46 1.34 10.91 3.58
C ARG A 46 1.75 11.97 2.56
N GLN A 47 2.85 11.75 1.85
CA GLN A 47 3.32 12.67 0.81
C GLN A 47 2.32 12.80 -0.34
N THR A 48 1.67 11.70 -0.74
CA THR A 48 0.63 11.72 -1.79
C THR A 48 -0.59 12.56 -1.37
N LYS A 49 -1.00 12.49 -0.09
CA LYS A 49 -2.08 13.34 0.44
C LYS A 49 -1.68 14.82 0.47
N GLU A 50 -0.46 15.13 0.88
CA GLU A 50 0.06 16.51 0.90
C GLU A 50 0.19 17.11 -0.50
N ILE A 51 0.58 16.32 -1.50
CA ILE A 51 0.65 16.77 -2.90
C ILE A 51 -0.77 17.09 -3.42
N LYS A 52 -1.75 16.20 -3.19
CA LYS A 52 -3.13 16.42 -3.62
C LYS A 52 -3.80 17.64 -2.96
N GLU A 53 -3.44 17.94 -1.71
CA GLU A 53 -3.93 19.13 -1.01
C GLU A 53 -3.29 20.43 -1.55
N LYS A 54 -2.04 20.39 -2.01
CA LYS A 54 -1.37 21.53 -2.64
C LYS A 54 -1.90 21.82 -4.05
N GLU A 55 -2.15 20.77 -4.84
CA GLU A 55 -2.74 20.90 -6.17
C GLU A 55 -4.13 21.58 -6.14
N THR A 56 -4.94 21.29 -5.10
CA THR A 56 -6.28 21.90 -4.95
C THR A 56 -6.28 23.33 -4.43
N LYS A 57 -5.20 23.79 -3.78
CA LYS A 57 -5.06 25.19 -3.31
C LYS A 57 -4.37 26.10 -4.33
N ASN A 58 -3.58 25.56 -5.25
CA ASN A 58 -2.86 26.32 -6.29
C ASN A 58 -3.55 26.34 -7.65
N SER A 59 -4.76 25.75 -7.76
CA SER A 59 -5.60 25.94 -8.95
C SER A 59 -6.13 27.38 -8.92
N PRO A 60 -5.79 28.26 -9.89
CA PRO A 60 -6.48 29.53 -10.02
C PRO A 60 -7.97 29.23 -10.25
N LEU A 61 -8.84 29.87 -9.47
CA LEU A 61 -10.25 29.95 -9.80
C LEU A 61 -10.33 30.66 -11.16
N ILE A 62 -10.46 29.88 -12.24
CA ILE A 62 -10.97 30.38 -13.52
C ILE A 62 -12.49 30.30 -13.42
#